data_AF-A0A8C5DHY4-F1
#
_entry.id   AF-A0A8C5DHY4-F1
#
_cell.length_a   1.000
_cell.length_b   1.000
_cell.length_c   1.000
_cell.angle_alpha   90.00
_cell.angle_beta   90.00
_cell.angle_gamma   90.00
#
_symmetry.space_group_name_H-M   'P 1'
#
loop_
_entity.id
_entity.type
_entity.pdbx_description
1 polymer ?
#
loop_
_entity_poly.entity_id
_entity_poly.type
_entity_poly.pdbx_seq_one_letter_code
_entity_poly.pdbx_strand_id
1 'polypeptide(L)'
;MSLSTLKKRKVDSENRQFNNEWTEKYAFIAVDANPVCLICNECLAVSKEYNLRRHFNTTHAKFNTTFPPGSAARKQKISGLTLCYEQRRRILFRACTDQERATAASLRVAWILGKKKKPFTDSETVKECMLASIEEVVTDEKTRKSVIDSIRQIPISDTSNIRRVESLASDVFETLMDKLRKAEVMSLAVDESTDNSDVAQLCLYVRFYDGACFHEDLLGLIPLEGQTTGEILFAKISAFFEENNLDLARINMLVTDGAPSMVGRDQGLAARMAAVAPQMRSLHCLIHQSLLCAKLSGELKETMDSVMAIINFIRCTSSLQHRLFRKLLADMSAEYKDLLIHNDIRWLSKGNALKRFCELKEEILVFLQSSKLKKAGKFLSLMGNNEFNATVCFLSDVFYHLNQLNMELQGRDKTVFELVEKLRAFQRKLSLFSADLCPEKMLHFPTLRKSGLQITEVMSGFIDSLKNNFATRFDDFSISIPSLDESFLQLELIDIQSSDDLQQSLQQAGYEKFWTHVVSQEKFPHSRGLALFLLTMFGSTYTCESSFSHMNAIKTHNRISLTDQNLQHCLRIALSTYTPDFTALAKSKKCHFSH
;
A
#
# COMPACT_ATOMS: atom_id res chain seq x y z
N MET A 1 -39.23 -31.16 -57.14
CA MET A 1 -39.14 -30.99 -55.67
C MET A 1 -37.90 -30.17 -55.36
N SER A 2 -38.06 -28.93 -54.92
CA SER A 2 -36.99 -28.11 -54.36
C SER A 2 -37.54 -27.55 -53.06
N LEU A 3 -37.06 -28.12 -51.95
CA LEU A 3 -37.43 -27.77 -50.59
C LEU A 3 -36.94 -26.35 -50.30
N SER A 4 -37.88 -25.41 -50.15
CA SER A 4 -37.59 -24.09 -49.60
C SER A 4 -37.07 -24.26 -48.16
N THR A 5 -35.79 -23.99 -47.96
CA THR A 5 -35.17 -23.89 -46.65
C THR A 5 -35.84 -22.78 -45.84
N LEU A 6 -36.77 -23.16 -44.95
CA LEU A 6 -37.34 -22.29 -43.94
C LEU A 6 -36.21 -21.78 -43.04
N LYS A 7 -35.83 -20.51 -43.22
CA LYS A 7 -34.95 -19.79 -42.26
C LYS A 7 -35.58 -19.91 -40.87
N LYS A 8 -34.90 -20.58 -39.94
CA LYS A 8 -35.25 -20.57 -38.51
C LYS A 8 -35.22 -19.11 -38.03
N ARG A 9 -36.39 -18.59 -37.66
CA ARG A 9 -36.59 -17.21 -37.19
C ARG A 9 -35.92 -17.04 -35.82
N LYS A 10 -34.99 -16.09 -35.68
CA LYS A 10 -34.38 -15.72 -34.39
C LYS A 10 -35.24 -14.65 -33.70
N VAL A 11 -35.53 -14.84 -32.42
CA VAL A 11 -36.41 -13.97 -31.59
C VAL A 11 -35.94 -12.51 -31.59
N ASP A 12 -34.63 -12.30 -31.64
CA ASP A 12 -33.94 -11.00 -31.59
C ASP A 12 -34.23 -10.11 -32.80
N SER A 13 -34.72 -10.69 -33.91
CA SER A 13 -34.98 -9.98 -35.17
C SER A 13 -36.35 -9.31 -35.27
N GLU A 14 -37.26 -9.54 -34.30
CA GLU A 14 -38.67 -9.13 -34.41
C GLU A 14 -39.10 -7.96 -33.52
N ASN A 15 -38.19 -7.35 -32.74
CA ASN A 15 -38.41 -6.12 -31.95
C ASN A 15 -39.82 -6.04 -31.30
N ARG A 16 -40.26 -7.13 -30.66
CA ARG A 16 -41.67 -7.34 -30.28
C ARG A 16 -42.00 -6.55 -29.02
N GLN A 17 -42.72 -5.45 -29.19
CA GLN A 17 -43.14 -4.58 -28.10
C GLN A 17 -44.44 -5.08 -27.45
N PHE A 18 -44.58 -4.78 -26.15
CA PHE A 18 -45.79 -5.05 -25.40
C PHE A 18 -46.95 -4.16 -25.88
N ASN A 19 -48.13 -4.74 -26.13
CA ASN A 19 -49.33 -3.96 -26.47
C ASN A 19 -50.19 -3.71 -25.23
N ASN A 20 -50.47 -2.43 -24.94
CA ASN A 20 -51.27 -1.99 -23.79
C ASN A 20 -52.69 -2.57 -23.75
N GLU A 21 -53.26 -2.97 -24.90
CA GLU A 21 -54.56 -3.64 -24.93
C GLU A 21 -54.55 -4.99 -24.18
N TRP A 22 -53.38 -5.63 -24.05
CA TRP A 22 -53.23 -6.89 -23.33
C TRP A 22 -53.43 -6.73 -21.82
N THR A 23 -53.30 -5.52 -21.29
CA THR A 23 -53.64 -5.22 -19.90
C THR A 23 -55.13 -5.41 -19.65
N GLU A 24 -55.99 -4.91 -20.52
CA GLU A 24 -57.45 -5.08 -20.38
C GLU A 24 -57.91 -6.48 -20.82
N LYS A 25 -57.34 -7.01 -21.91
CA LYS A 25 -57.71 -8.31 -22.50
C LYS A 25 -57.25 -9.50 -21.65
N TYR A 26 -56.06 -9.46 -21.08
CA TYR A 26 -55.42 -10.62 -20.44
C TYR A 26 -54.86 -10.32 -19.04
N ALA A 27 -55.08 -9.12 -18.48
CA ALA A 27 -54.55 -8.72 -17.17
C ALA A 27 -53.01 -8.81 -17.08
N PHE A 28 -52.30 -8.44 -18.15
CA PHE A 28 -50.84 -8.38 -18.17
C PHE A 28 -50.33 -6.94 -18.14
N ILE A 29 -49.13 -6.72 -17.60
CA ILE A 29 -48.40 -5.45 -17.70
C ILE A 29 -46.98 -5.69 -18.21
N ALA A 30 -46.36 -4.67 -18.79
CA ALA A 30 -44.94 -4.69 -19.10
C ALA A 30 -44.10 -4.31 -17.87
N VAL A 31 -43.16 -5.18 -17.49
CA VAL A 31 -42.13 -4.86 -16.50
C VAL A 31 -40.78 -5.04 -17.20
N ASP A 32 -40.07 -3.94 -17.39
CA ASP A 32 -38.91 -3.82 -18.27
C ASP A 32 -39.26 -4.29 -19.70
N ALA A 33 -38.80 -5.46 -20.14
CA ALA A 33 -39.07 -6.02 -21.46
C ALA A 33 -40.08 -7.18 -21.46
N ASN A 34 -40.48 -7.68 -20.28
CA ASN A 34 -41.25 -8.92 -20.15
C ASN A 34 -42.69 -8.69 -19.65
N PRO A 35 -43.68 -9.44 -20.18
CA PRO A 35 -45.06 -9.40 -19.74
C PRO A 35 -45.25 -10.17 -18.42
N VAL A 36 -45.83 -9.52 -17.42
CA VAL A 36 -46.14 -10.10 -16.11
C VAL A 36 -47.66 -10.18 -15.91
N CYS A 37 -48.15 -11.35 -15.51
CA CYS A 37 -49.57 -11.57 -15.21
C CYS A 37 -49.95 -10.92 -13.87
N LEU A 38 -50.94 -10.04 -13.85
CA LEU A 38 -51.39 -9.36 -12.62
C LEU A 38 -52.17 -10.27 -11.65
N ILE A 39 -52.59 -11.46 -12.10
CA ILE A 39 -53.43 -12.38 -11.31
C ILE A 39 -52.54 -13.32 -10.48
N CYS A 40 -51.49 -13.88 -11.09
CA CYS A 40 -50.59 -14.85 -10.46
C CYS A 40 -49.12 -14.40 -10.36
N ASN A 41 -48.78 -13.23 -10.90
CA ASN A 41 -47.42 -12.66 -10.99
C ASN A 41 -46.43 -13.47 -11.85
N GLU A 42 -46.89 -14.44 -12.66
CA GLU A 42 -46.02 -15.19 -13.57
C GLU A 42 -45.49 -14.28 -14.69
N CYS A 43 -44.18 -14.35 -14.94
CA CYS A 43 -43.48 -13.59 -15.98
C CYS A 43 -43.27 -14.48 -17.21
N LEU A 44 -43.71 -14.05 -18.39
CA LEU A 44 -43.48 -14.81 -19.62
C LEU A 44 -42.23 -14.29 -20.31
N ALA A 45 -41.36 -15.20 -20.74
CA ALA A 45 -40.09 -14.84 -21.39
C ALA A 45 -40.24 -14.16 -22.76
N VAL A 46 -41.44 -14.19 -23.36
CA VAL A 46 -41.66 -13.62 -24.70
C VAL A 46 -43.00 -12.88 -24.78
N SER A 47 -42.93 -11.60 -25.12
CA SER A 47 -44.05 -10.71 -25.45
C SER A 47 -44.78 -11.12 -26.73
N LYS A 48 -45.60 -12.18 -26.66
CA LYS A 48 -46.51 -12.61 -27.75
C LYS A 48 -47.92 -12.77 -27.24
N GLU A 49 -48.89 -12.14 -27.92
CA GLU A 49 -50.32 -12.27 -27.59
C GLU A 49 -50.75 -13.73 -27.42
N TYR A 50 -50.28 -14.64 -28.29
CA TYR A 50 -50.56 -16.07 -28.15
C TYR A 50 -50.15 -16.63 -26.78
N ASN A 51 -48.97 -16.27 -26.27
CA ASN A 51 -48.47 -16.75 -24.98
C ASN A 51 -49.29 -16.19 -23.81
N LEU A 52 -49.58 -14.88 -23.84
CA LEU A 52 -50.38 -14.21 -22.81
C LEU A 52 -51.80 -14.78 -22.79
N ARG A 53 -52.43 -14.91 -23.96
CA ARG A 53 -53.77 -15.47 -24.11
C ARG A 53 -53.82 -16.94 -23.68
N ARG A 54 -52.82 -17.74 -24.04
CA ARG A 54 -52.73 -19.14 -23.61
C ARG A 54 -52.66 -19.21 -22.09
N HIS A 55 -51.69 -18.53 -21.46
CA HIS A 55 -51.56 -18.49 -20.01
C HIS A 55 -52.87 -18.02 -19.35
N PHE A 56 -53.45 -16.93 -19.82
CA PHE A 56 -54.69 -16.38 -19.26
C PHE A 56 -55.86 -17.38 -19.36
N ASN A 57 -56.05 -18.01 -20.52
CA ASN A 57 -57.15 -18.97 -20.72
C ASN A 57 -56.94 -20.28 -19.96
N THR A 58 -55.71 -20.76 -19.81
CA THR A 58 -55.43 -22.03 -19.11
C THR A 58 -55.39 -21.87 -17.61
N THR A 59 -54.79 -20.79 -17.12
CA THR A 59 -54.49 -20.58 -15.69
C THR A 59 -55.58 -19.75 -15.00
N HIS A 60 -56.28 -18.90 -15.76
CA HIS A 60 -57.28 -17.95 -15.26
C HIS A 60 -58.61 -18.02 -16.01
N ALA A 61 -59.01 -19.23 -16.45
CA ALA A 61 -60.25 -19.48 -17.23
C ALA A 61 -61.51 -18.83 -16.62
N LYS A 62 -61.62 -18.83 -15.28
CA LYS A 62 -62.77 -18.26 -14.55
C LYS A 62 -62.76 -16.74 -14.47
N PHE A 63 -61.66 -16.07 -14.80
CA PHE A 63 -61.56 -14.62 -14.68
C PHE A 63 -62.53 -13.90 -15.62
N ASN A 64 -62.72 -14.41 -16.84
CA ASN A 64 -63.68 -13.85 -17.79
C ASN A 64 -65.15 -14.09 -17.38
N THR A 65 -65.45 -15.18 -16.67
CA THR A 65 -66.81 -15.43 -16.17
C THR A 65 -67.15 -14.54 -14.99
N THR A 66 -66.17 -14.26 -14.12
CA THR A 66 -66.36 -13.40 -12.94
C THR A 66 -66.25 -11.91 -13.28
N PHE A 67 -65.41 -11.55 -14.25
CA PHE A 67 -65.18 -10.19 -14.71
C PHE A 67 -65.24 -10.11 -16.25
N PRO A 68 -66.45 -9.98 -16.83
CA PRO A 68 -66.62 -10.00 -18.29
C PRO A 68 -65.80 -8.91 -19.01
N PRO A 69 -65.21 -9.20 -20.18
CA PRO A 69 -64.50 -8.22 -21.01
C PRO A 69 -65.37 -6.97 -21.29
N GLY A 70 -64.77 -5.78 -21.20
CA GLY A 70 -65.48 -4.51 -21.41
C GLY A 70 -66.36 -4.04 -20.25
N SER A 71 -66.60 -4.85 -19.21
CA SER A 71 -67.39 -4.44 -18.05
C SER A 71 -66.65 -3.44 -17.15
N ALA A 72 -67.40 -2.54 -16.50
CA ALA A 72 -66.86 -1.61 -15.50
C ALA A 72 -66.19 -2.35 -14.33
N ALA A 73 -66.78 -3.47 -13.89
CA ALA A 73 -66.23 -4.32 -12.83
C ALA A 73 -64.84 -4.89 -13.18
N ARG A 74 -64.62 -5.28 -14.45
CA ARG A 74 -63.31 -5.75 -14.91
C ARG A 74 -62.27 -4.65 -14.88
N LYS A 75 -62.59 -3.46 -15.40
CA LYS A 75 -61.68 -2.30 -15.38
C LYS A 75 -61.26 -1.96 -13.95
N GLN A 76 -62.21 -1.94 -13.02
CA GLN A 76 -61.93 -1.70 -11.60
C GLN A 76 -61.04 -2.80 -10.98
N LYS A 77 -61.30 -4.07 -11.29
CA LYS A 77 -60.49 -5.19 -10.78
C LYS A 77 -59.05 -5.16 -11.29
N ILE A 78 -58.85 -4.92 -12.60
CA ILE A 78 -57.52 -4.81 -13.20
C ILE A 78 -56.77 -3.59 -12.63
N SER A 79 -57.45 -2.45 -12.47
CA SER A 79 -56.86 -1.28 -11.80
C SER A 79 -56.42 -1.59 -10.37
N GLY A 80 -57.24 -2.31 -9.59
CA GLY A 80 -56.89 -2.74 -8.24
C GLY A 80 -55.70 -3.70 -8.20
N LEU A 81 -55.64 -4.68 -9.10
CA LEU A 81 -54.51 -5.61 -9.21
C LEU A 81 -53.21 -4.89 -9.61
N THR A 82 -53.31 -3.91 -10.52
CA THR A 82 -52.18 -3.07 -10.92
C THR A 82 -51.65 -2.27 -9.74
N LEU A 83 -52.52 -1.61 -8.98
CA LEU A 83 -52.13 -0.87 -7.76
C LEU A 83 -51.49 -1.79 -6.71
N CYS A 84 -52.04 -2.99 -6.47
CA CYS A 84 -51.44 -3.96 -5.55
C CYS A 84 -50.07 -4.46 -6.04
N TYR A 85 -49.89 -4.64 -7.35
CA TYR A 85 -48.61 -5.01 -7.92
C TYR A 85 -47.57 -3.88 -7.76
N GLU A 86 -47.95 -2.64 -8.09
CA GLU A 86 -47.08 -1.46 -7.93
C GLU A 86 -46.69 -1.22 -6.47
N GLN A 87 -47.61 -1.36 -5.53
CA GLN A 87 -47.31 -1.23 -4.09
C GLN A 87 -46.29 -2.29 -3.64
N ARG A 88 -46.47 -3.56 -4.02
CA ARG A 88 -45.51 -4.64 -3.71
C ARG A 88 -44.15 -4.38 -4.35
N ARG A 89 -44.12 -3.95 -5.61
CA ARG A 89 -42.88 -3.57 -6.32
C ARG A 89 -42.17 -2.41 -5.63
N ARG A 90 -42.89 -1.38 -5.17
CA ARG A 90 -42.32 -0.25 -4.42
C ARG A 90 -41.73 -0.69 -3.08
N ILE A 91 -42.41 -1.58 -2.35
CA ILE A 91 -41.90 -2.13 -1.08
C ILE A 91 -40.62 -2.93 -1.32
N LEU A 92 -40.62 -3.83 -2.31
CA LEU A 92 -39.46 -4.62 -2.68
C LEU A 92 -38.28 -3.73 -3.11
N PHE A 93 -38.55 -2.72 -3.94
CA PHE A 93 -37.53 -1.77 -4.39
C PHE A 93 -36.94 -1.00 -3.20
N ARG A 94 -37.77 -0.48 -2.28
CA ARG A 94 -37.31 0.18 -1.06
C ARG A 94 -36.43 -0.74 -0.20
N ALA A 95 -36.90 -1.96 0.07
CA ALA A 95 -36.13 -2.95 0.83
C ALA A 95 -34.77 -3.26 0.17
N CYS A 96 -34.74 -3.34 -1.17
CA CYS A 96 -33.49 -3.50 -1.92
C CYS A 96 -32.57 -2.29 -1.73
N THR A 97 -33.08 -1.06 -1.81
CA THR A 97 -32.27 0.14 -1.55
C THR A 97 -31.79 0.27 -0.11
N ASP A 98 -32.55 -0.24 0.86
CA ASP A 98 -32.15 -0.27 2.27
C ASP A 98 -31.01 -1.28 2.47
N GLN A 99 -31.10 -2.46 1.85
CA GLN A 99 -30.05 -3.47 1.88
C GLN A 99 -28.77 -3.01 1.16
N GLU A 100 -28.89 -2.31 0.03
CA GLU A 100 -27.76 -1.69 -0.68
C GLU A 100 -27.07 -0.65 0.22
N ARG A 101 -27.83 0.22 0.90
CA ARG A 101 -27.31 1.20 1.85
C ARG A 101 -26.62 0.53 3.05
N ALA A 102 -27.22 -0.50 3.62
CA ALA A 102 -26.62 -1.28 4.70
C ALA A 102 -25.31 -1.95 4.24
N THR A 103 -25.27 -2.49 3.02
CA THR A 103 -24.06 -3.09 2.46
C THR A 103 -22.96 -2.05 2.21
N ALA A 104 -23.31 -0.88 1.67
CA ALA A 104 -22.36 0.23 1.49
C ALA A 104 -21.81 0.72 2.84
N ALA A 105 -22.64 0.80 3.88
CA ALA A 105 -22.19 1.13 5.23
C ALA A 105 -21.22 0.07 5.80
N SER A 106 -21.53 -1.21 5.62
CA SER A 106 -20.65 -2.34 5.99
C SER A 106 -19.29 -2.26 5.29
N LEU A 107 -19.27 -1.98 3.98
CA LEU A 107 -18.03 -1.77 3.22
C LEU A 107 -17.23 -0.57 3.75
N ARG A 108 -17.88 0.54 4.07
CA ARG A 108 -17.21 1.72 4.66
C ARG A 108 -16.56 1.41 6.00
N VAL A 109 -17.26 0.68 6.88
CA VAL A 109 -16.70 0.26 8.18
C VAL A 109 -15.49 -0.65 7.97
N ALA A 110 -15.60 -1.65 7.11
CA ALA A 110 -14.51 -2.56 6.77
C ALA A 110 -13.29 -1.82 6.21
N TRP A 111 -13.51 -0.84 5.33
CA TRP A 111 -12.45 0.02 4.78
C TRP A 111 -11.71 0.79 5.87
N ILE A 112 -12.44 1.43 6.78
CA ILE A 112 -11.85 2.20 7.89
C ILE A 112 -11.02 1.29 8.80
N LEU A 113 -11.57 0.13 9.19
CA LEU A 113 -10.88 -0.86 10.01
C LEU A 113 -9.61 -1.38 9.32
N GLY A 114 -9.70 -1.72 8.03
CA GLY A 114 -8.57 -2.13 7.20
C GLY A 114 -7.48 -1.07 7.11
N LYS A 115 -7.83 0.20 6.84
CA LYS A 115 -6.88 1.33 6.84
C LYS A 115 -6.17 1.51 8.18
N LYS A 116 -6.86 1.19 9.28
CA LYS A 116 -6.31 1.23 10.64
C LYS A 116 -5.68 -0.10 11.08
N LYS A 117 -5.57 -1.08 10.19
CA LYS A 117 -4.97 -2.42 10.42
C LYS A 117 -5.65 -3.18 11.56
N LYS A 118 -6.93 -2.92 11.82
CA LYS A 118 -7.66 -3.52 12.94
C LYS A 118 -8.03 -4.99 12.66
N PRO A 119 -8.17 -5.82 13.71
CA PRO A 119 -8.74 -7.16 13.59
C PRO A 119 -10.14 -7.15 12.98
N PHE A 120 -10.55 -8.26 12.35
CA PHE A 120 -11.89 -8.37 11.78
C PHE A 120 -12.98 -8.32 12.85
N THR A 121 -12.69 -8.85 14.04
CA THR A 121 -13.57 -8.91 15.21
C THR A 121 -13.97 -7.54 15.75
N ASP A 122 -13.14 -6.51 15.55
CA ASP A 122 -13.43 -5.13 16.01
C ASP A 122 -14.69 -4.55 15.35
N SER A 123 -15.15 -5.14 14.25
CA SER A 123 -16.33 -4.68 13.54
C SER A 123 -17.61 -4.82 14.37
N GLU A 124 -17.71 -5.84 15.20
CA GLU A 124 -18.83 -6.01 16.14
C GLU A 124 -18.80 -4.94 17.24
N THR A 125 -17.63 -4.68 17.81
CA THR A 125 -17.43 -3.58 18.77
C THR A 125 -17.83 -2.22 18.18
N VAL A 126 -17.49 -1.95 16.92
CA VAL A 126 -17.91 -0.72 16.24
C VAL A 126 -19.43 -0.61 16.18
N LYS A 127 -20.13 -1.72 15.88
CA LYS A 127 -21.60 -1.75 15.85
C LYS A 127 -22.20 -1.50 17.23
N GLU A 128 -21.64 -2.10 18.28
CA GLU A 128 -22.05 -1.86 19.67
C GLU A 128 -21.87 -0.38 20.06
N CYS A 129 -20.72 0.22 19.73
CA CYS A 129 -20.48 1.64 19.99
C CYS A 129 -21.48 2.55 19.25
N MET A 130 -21.81 2.25 17.99
CA MET A 130 -22.81 3.01 17.23
C MET A 130 -24.18 2.96 17.92
N LEU A 131 -24.61 1.76 18.34
CA LEU A 131 -25.90 1.57 19.00
C LEU A 131 -25.95 2.29 20.35
N ALA A 132 -24.93 2.11 21.19
CA ALA A 132 -24.84 2.77 22.50
C ALA A 132 -24.86 4.31 22.38
N SER A 133 -24.13 4.86 21.39
CA SER A 133 -24.10 6.31 21.17
C SER A 133 -25.45 6.86 20.74
N ILE A 134 -26.20 6.13 19.91
CA ILE A 134 -27.51 6.54 19.43
C ILE A 134 -28.57 6.43 20.52
N GLU A 135 -28.46 5.42 21.40
CA GLU A 135 -29.32 5.28 22.56
C GLU A 135 -29.25 6.52 23.47
N GLU A 136 -28.06 7.10 23.63
CA GLU A 136 -27.83 8.27 24.49
C GLU A 136 -28.11 9.61 23.77
N VAL A 137 -27.65 9.77 22.53
CA VAL A 137 -27.65 11.08 21.84
C VAL A 137 -29.00 11.40 21.18
N VAL A 138 -29.76 10.39 20.74
CA VAL A 138 -31.01 10.61 20.00
C VAL A 138 -32.21 10.59 20.96
N THR A 139 -32.69 11.78 21.30
CA THR A 139 -33.78 11.96 22.28
C THR A 139 -35.17 11.66 21.71
N ASP A 140 -35.38 11.79 20.38
CA ASP A 140 -36.66 11.47 19.74
C ASP A 140 -36.83 9.95 19.58
N GLU A 141 -37.82 9.39 20.27
CA GLU A 141 -38.12 7.95 20.32
C GLU A 141 -38.27 7.31 18.94
N LYS A 142 -39.03 7.97 18.06
CA LYS A 142 -39.38 7.43 16.74
C LYS A 142 -38.16 7.38 15.84
N THR A 143 -37.36 8.44 15.84
CA THR A 143 -36.12 8.54 15.10
C THR A 143 -35.10 7.56 15.65
N ARG A 144 -34.92 7.50 16.97
CA ARG A 144 -34.00 6.57 17.63
C ARG A 144 -34.29 5.12 17.22
N LYS A 145 -35.54 4.67 17.36
CA LYS A 145 -35.93 3.31 16.96
C LYS A 145 -35.66 3.04 15.48
N SER A 146 -36.04 3.96 14.59
CA SER A 146 -35.82 3.83 13.15
C SER A 146 -34.33 3.71 12.78
N VAL A 147 -33.46 4.51 13.42
CA VAL A 147 -32.03 4.50 13.16
C VAL A 147 -31.37 3.24 13.73
N ILE A 148 -31.72 2.86 14.97
CA ILE A 148 -31.25 1.61 15.59
C ILE A 148 -31.60 0.41 14.72
N ASP A 149 -32.84 0.31 14.26
CA ASP A 149 -33.27 -0.80 13.40
C ASP A 149 -32.48 -0.81 12.08
N SER A 150 -32.19 0.37 11.51
CA SER A 150 -31.35 0.49 10.32
C SER A 150 -29.91 0.00 10.56
N ILE A 151 -29.31 0.35 11.70
CA ILE A 151 -27.95 -0.08 12.06
C ILE A 151 -27.89 -1.58 12.35
N ARG A 152 -28.91 -2.13 12.98
CA ARG A 152 -29.03 -3.57 13.22
C ARG A 152 -28.99 -4.37 11.91
N GLN A 153 -29.54 -3.84 10.82
CA GLN A 153 -29.49 -4.47 9.49
C GLN A 153 -28.13 -4.41 8.81
N ILE A 154 -27.17 -3.62 9.31
CA ILE A 154 -25.82 -3.56 8.72
C ILE A 154 -25.09 -4.89 9.02
N PRO A 155 -24.61 -5.62 8.00
CA PRO A 155 -23.89 -6.88 8.19
C PRO A 155 -22.43 -6.59 8.59
N ILE A 156 -22.13 -6.68 9.89
CA ILE A 156 -20.82 -6.32 10.47
C ILE A 156 -20.24 -7.45 11.35
N SER A 157 -20.67 -8.71 11.15
CA SER A 157 -19.98 -9.84 11.79
C SER A 157 -18.52 -9.95 11.30
N ASP A 158 -17.68 -10.64 12.06
CA ASP A 158 -16.30 -10.98 11.67
C ASP A 158 -16.19 -11.56 10.24
N THR A 159 -17.05 -12.53 9.93
CA THR A 159 -17.20 -13.21 8.65
C THR A 159 -17.70 -12.29 7.55
N SER A 160 -18.62 -11.38 7.88
CA SER A 160 -19.08 -10.34 6.95
C SER A 160 -17.94 -9.38 6.63
N ASN A 161 -17.16 -8.99 7.64
CA ASN A 161 -16.05 -8.07 7.51
C ASN A 161 -14.93 -8.65 6.64
N ILE A 162 -14.57 -9.93 6.82
CA ILE A 162 -13.64 -10.65 5.94
C ILE A 162 -14.09 -10.53 4.47
N ARG A 163 -15.34 -10.88 4.18
CA ARG A 163 -15.89 -10.78 2.81
C ARG A 163 -15.90 -9.35 2.27
N ARG A 164 -16.12 -8.34 3.12
CA ARG A 164 -16.03 -6.93 2.72
C ARG A 164 -14.61 -6.55 2.37
N VAL A 165 -13.64 -6.95 3.19
CA VAL A 165 -12.22 -6.71 2.94
C VAL A 165 -11.75 -7.39 1.65
N GLU A 166 -12.13 -8.64 1.39
CA GLU A 166 -11.85 -9.32 0.12
C GLU A 166 -12.39 -8.53 -1.09
N SER A 167 -13.62 -8.03 -0.97
CA SER A 167 -14.28 -7.27 -2.04
C SER A 167 -13.59 -5.92 -2.30
N LEU A 168 -13.26 -5.20 -1.23
CA LEU A 168 -12.58 -3.92 -1.30
C LEU A 168 -11.15 -4.08 -1.84
N ALA A 169 -10.44 -5.11 -1.39
CA ALA A 169 -9.11 -5.41 -1.89
C ALA A 169 -9.13 -5.78 -3.38
N SER A 170 -10.13 -6.55 -3.81
CA SER A 170 -10.32 -6.89 -5.23
C SER A 170 -10.61 -5.64 -6.07
N ASP A 171 -11.48 -4.73 -5.60
CA ASP A 171 -11.78 -3.47 -6.29
C ASP A 171 -10.54 -2.57 -6.43
N VAL A 172 -9.76 -2.44 -5.35
CA VAL A 172 -8.47 -1.71 -5.38
C VAL A 172 -7.50 -2.36 -6.37
N PHE A 173 -7.43 -3.70 -6.37
CA PHE A 173 -6.53 -4.43 -7.27
C PHE A 173 -6.92 -4.26 -8.74
N GLU A 174 -8.19 -4.45 -9.09
CA GLU A 174 -8.66 -4.27 -10.47
C GLU A 174 -8.48 -2.84 -10.95
N THR A 175 -8.72 -1.85 -10.07
CA THR A 175 -8.45 -0.43 -10.39
C THR A 175 -6.97 -0.21 -10.73
N LEU A 176 -6.05 -0.82 -9.98
CA LEU A 176 -4.62 -0.76 -10.26
C LEU A 176 -4.29 -1.49 -11.58
N MET A 177 -4.85 -2.68 -11.80
CA MET A 177 -4.60 -3.48 -13.02
C MET A 177 -5.08 -2.74 -14.27
N ASP A 178 -6.25 -2.11 -14.23
CA ASP A 178 -6.80 -1.34 -15.35
C ASP A 178 -5.92 -0.15 -15.76
N LYS A 179 -5.21 0.44 -14.80
CA LYS A 179 -4.22 1.48 -15.06
C LYS A 179 -2.91 0.89 -15.60
N LEU A 180 -2.38 -0.15 -14.96
CA LEU A 180 -1.12 -0.79 -15.37
C LEU A 180 -1.18 -1.38 -16.78
N ARG A 181 -2.30 -1.99 -17.19
CA ARG A 181 -2.47 -2.53 -18.54
C ARG A 181 -2.37 -1.44 -19.62
N LYS A 182 -2.70 -0.19 -19.27
CA LYS A 182 -2.60 0.99 -20.15
C LYS A 182 -1.26 1.72 -20.06
N ALA A 183 -0.51 1.51 -18.99
CA ALA A 183 0.79 2.13 -18.80
C ALA A 183 1.77 1.64 -19.87
N GLU A 184 2.50 2.59 -20.47
CA GLU A 184 3.51 2.31 -21.49
C GLU A 184 4.74 1.64 -20.86
N VAL A 185 5.16 2.15 -19.69
CA VAL A 185 6.35 1.72 -18.97
C VAL A 185 6.07 1.70 -17.47
N MET A 186 6.69 0.76 -16.76
CA MET A 186 6.64 0.66 -15.31
C MET A 186 8.02 0.29 -14.75
N SER A 187 8.24 0.57 -13.46
CA SER A 187 9.37 0.02 -12.71
C SER A 187 8.87 -0.81 -11.53
N LEU A 188 9.71 -1.75 -11.10
CA LEU A 188 9.41 -2.70 -10.04
C LEU A 188 10.43 -2.55 -8.91
N ALA A 189 9.95 -2.40 -7.68
CA ALA A 189 10.76 -2.57 -6.48
C ALA A 189 10.38 -3.91 -5.83
N VAL A 190 11.39 -4.71 -5.51
CA VAL A 190 11.24 -6.07 -4.99
C VAL A 190 12.08 -6.23 -3.75
N ASP A 191 11.46 -6.74 -2.70
CA ASP A 191 12.16 -7.04 -1.45
C ASP A 191 11.54 -8.27 -0.78
N GLU A 192 12.32 -8.95 0.05
CA GLU A 192 11.92 -10.14 0.79
C GLU A 192 12.01 -9.88 2.29
N SER A 193 10.98 -10.30 3.03
CA SER A 193 11.06 -10.38 4.48
C SER A 193 10.26 -11.58 4.97
N THR A 194 10.66 -12.12 6.11
CA THR A 194 9.91 -13.15 6.80
C THR A 194 8.80 -12.51 7.64
N ASP A 195 7.61 -13.12 7.65
CA ASP A 195 6.51 -12.73 8.55
C ASP A 195 6.62 -13.39 9.93
N ASN A 196 5.68 -13.07 10.83
CA ASN A 196 5.67 -13.60 12.20
C ASN A 196 5.36 -15.12 12.29
N SER A 197 5.09 -15.79 11.16
CA SER A 197 4.88 -17.24 11.05
C SER A 197 6.04 -17.94 10.34
N ASP A 198 7.18 -17.27 10.20
CA ASP A 198 8.36 -17.77 9.49
C ASP A 198 8.14 -18.02 7.98
N VAL A 199 7.10 -17.41 7.40
CA VAL A 199 6.85 -17.47 5.94
C VAL A 199 7.59 -16.32 5.27
N ALA A 200 8.45 -16.62 4.31
CA ALA A 200 9.09 -15.61 3.47
C ALA A 200 8.05 -14.98 2.52
N GLN A 201 7.98 -13.65 2.51
CA GLN A 201 7.02 -12.88 1.73
C GLN A 201 7.79 -11.99 0.75
N LEU A 202 7.54 -12.19 -0.55
CA LEU A 202 8.06 -11.36 -1.62
C LEU A 202 7.11 -10.17 -1.83
N CYS A 203 7.57 -8.96 -1.49
CA CYS A 203 6.79 -7.75 -1.70
C CYS A 203 7.15 -7.12 -3.05
N LEU A 204 6.12 -6.87 -3.86
CA LEU A 204 6.23 -6.24 -5.17
C LEU A 204 5.56 -4.87 -5.14
N TYR A 205 6.33 -3.82 -5.41
CA TYR A 205 5.82 -2.47 -5.65
C TYR A 205 6.04 -2.07 -7.09
N VAL A 206 5.05 -1.37 -7.65
CA VAL A 206 5.13 -0.85 -9.01
C VAL A 206 5.07 0.67 -8.99
N ARG A 207 5.87 1.30 -9.85
CA ARG A 207 5.77 2.74 -10.16
C ARG A 207 5.55 2.91 -11.64
N PHE A 208 4.60 3.76 -12.00
CA PHE A 208 4.20 3.98 -13.39
C PHE A 208 3.49 5.33 -13.56
N TYR A 209 3.38 5.79 -14.80
CA TYR A 209 2.59 6.97 -15.17
C TYR A 209 1.28 6.53 -15.82
N ASP A 210 0.13 7.01 -15.34
CA ASP A 210 -1.19 6.62 -15.87
C ASP A 210 -1.72 7.56 -16.97
N GLY A 211 -0.90 8.50 -17.44
CA GLY A 211 -1.30 9.56 -18.37
C GLY A 211 -1.72 10.86 -17.69
N ALA A 212 -1.91 10.86 -16.38
CA ALA A 212 -2.23 12.07 -15.60
C ALA A 212 -1.21 12.32 -14.49
N CYS A 213 -0.91 11.32 -13.67
CA CYS A 213 0.08 11.43 -12.58
C CYS A 213 0.89 10.13 -12.39
N PHE A 214 1.97 10.24 -11.63
CA PHE A 214 2.73 9.07 -11.22
C PHE A 214 2.02 8.35 -10.08
N HIS A 215 2.04 7.03 -10.13
CA HIS A 215 1.55 6.16 -9.09
C HIS A 215 2.69 5.31 -8.58
N GLU A 216 2.69 5.07 -7.28
CA GLU A 216 3.54 4.12 -6.59
C GLU A 216 2.61 3.26 -5.75
N ASP A 217 2.44 1.97 -6.08
CA ASP A 217 1.43 1.13 -5.41
C ASP A 217 1.89 -0.31 -5.18
N LEU A 218 1.30 -0.94 -4.16
CA LEU A 218 1.51 -2.36 -3.86
C LEU A 218 0.91 -3.21 -4.99
N LEU A 219 1.77 -3.86 -5.75
CA LEU A 219 1.39 -4.79 -6.80
C LEU A 219 0.94 -6.12 -6.18
N GLY A 220 1.76 -6.71 -5.32
CA GLY A 220 1.49 -8.00 -4.69
C GLY A 220 2.36 -8.29 -3.47
N LEU A 221 1.90 -9.24 -2.67
CA LEU A 221 2.64 -9.87 -1.59
C LEU A 221 2.56 -11.38 -1.83
N ILE A 222 3.64 -11.99 -2.30
CA ILE A 222 3.65 -13.37 -2.75
C ILE A 222 4.37 -14.23 -1.71
N PRO A 223 3.69 -15.21 -1.09
CA PRO A 223 4.36 -16.13 -0.19
C PRO A 223 5.33 -17.03 -0.96
N LEU A 224 6.52 -17.23 -0.37
CA LEU A 224 7.56 -18.11 -0.88
C LEU A 224 7.64 -19.35 0.02
N GLU A 225 7.50 -20.52 -0.58
CA GLU A 225 7.60 -21.81 0.10
C GLU A 225 9.00 -22.41 -0.11
N GLY A 226 9.68 -22.75 0.98
CA GLY A 226 10.99 -23.43 0.92
C GLY A 226 12.14 -22.47 0.60
N GLN A 227 12.74 -22.61 -0.59
CA GLN A 227 13.94 -21.87 -0.98
C GLN A 227 13.59 -20.53 -1.65
N THR A 228 14.48 -19.54 -1.49
CA THR A 228 14.32 -18.19 -2.07
C THR A 228 15.39 -17.90 -3.12
N THR A 229 15.58 -18.83 -4.06
CA THR A 229 16.55 -18.65 -5.15
C THR A 229 16.03 -17.68 -6.22
N GLY A 230 16.93 -17.06 -6.98
CA GLY A 230 16.55 -16.16 -8.09
C GLY A 230 15.63 -16.81 -9.13
N GLU A 231 15.72 -18.13 -9.30
CA GLU A 231 14.81 -18.91 -10.15
C GLU A 231 13.37 -18.92 -9.63
N ILE A 232 13.20 -19.21 -8.33
CA ILE A 232 11.88 -19.27 -7.69
C ILE A 232 11.24 -17.88 -7.70
N LEU A 233 12.02 -16.85 -7.39
CA LEU A 233 11.57 -15.45 -7.44
C LEU A 233 11.11 -15.07 -8.85
N PHE A 234 11.91 -15.39 -9.87
CA PHE A 234 11.57 -15.12 -11.26
C PHE A 234 10.30 -15.86 -11.70
N ALA A 235 10.18 -17.15 -11.35
CA ALA A 235 9.00 -17.94 -11.69
C ALA A 235 7.73 -17.39 -11.05
N LYS A 236 7.79 -16.98 -9.77
CA LYS A 236 6.66 -16.37 -9.06
C LYS A 236 6.25 -15.02 -9.66
N ILE A 237 7.21 -14.15 -9.99
CA ILE A 237 6.94 -12.87 -10.64
C ILE A 237 6.36 -13.09 -12.04
N SER A 238 6.92 -14.02 -12.82
CA SER A 238 6.45 -14.32 -14.18
C SER A 238 5.01 -14.85 -14.16
N ALA A 239 4.72 -15.83 -13.30
CA ALA A 239 3.36 -16.36 -13.13
C ALA A 239 2.38 -15.25 -12.73
N PHE A 240 2.76 -14.39 -11.78
CA PHE A 240 1.92 -13.25 -11.39
C PHE A 240 1.63 -12.30 -12.57
N PHE A 241 2.63 -12.00 -13.40
CA PHE A 241 2.44 -11.13 -14.58
C PHE A 241 1.55 -11.79 -15.63
N GLU A 242 1.75 -13.07 -15.91
CA GLU A 242 0.94 -13.86 -16.84
C GLU A 242 -0.53 -13.93 -16.40
N GLU A 243 -0.79 -14.28 -15.14
CA GLU A 243 -2.14 -14.39 -14.56
C GLU A 243 -2.92 -13.05 -14.65
N ASN A 244 -2.21 -11.93 -14.61
CA ASN A 244 -2.82 -10.59 -14.61
C ASN A 244 -2.80 -9.90 -15.98
N ASN A 245 -2.34 -10.60 -17.03
CA ASN A 245 -2.16 -10.07 -18.39
C ASN A 245 -1.27 -8.82 -18.43
N LEU A 246 -0.15 -8.87 -17.71
CA LEU A 246 0.89 -7.83 -17.70
C LEU A 246 2.09 -8.31 -18.52
N ASP A 247 2.75 -7.36 -19.18
CA ASP A 247 3.92 -7.63 -20.01
C ASP A 247 5.20 -7.26 -19.27
N LEU A 248 6.06 -8.25 -19.00
CA LEU A 248 7.36 -8.06 -18.38
C LEU A 248 8.27 -7.15 -19.21
N ALA A 249 8.08 -7.08 -20.54
CA ALA A 249 8.84 -6.18 -21.40
C ALA A 249 8.50 -4.69 -21.19
N ARG A 250 7.48 -4.34 -20.39
CA ARG A 250 7.23 -2.94 -20.02
C ARG A 250 8.03 -2.47 -18.82
N ILE A 251 8.79 -3.36 -18.17
CA ILE A 251 9.60 -3.01 -17.01
C ILE A 251 10.88 -2.31 -17.47
N ASN A 252 11.05 -1.03 -17.10
CA ASN A 252 12.28 -0.30 -17.38
C ASN A 252 13.33 -0.41 -16.28
N MET A 253 12.91 -0.65 -15.04
CA MET A 253 13.81 -0.77 -13.90
C MET A 253 13.32 -1.78 -12.89
N LEU A 254 14.25 -2.58 -12.37
CA LEU A 254 14.07 -3.49 -11.25
C LEU A 254 14.99 -3.06 -10.11
N VAL A 255 14.43 -2.72 -8.96
CA VAL A 255 15.17 -2.34 -7.76
C VAL A 255 15.10 -3.44 -6.70
N THR A 256 16.24 -3.86 -6.17
CA THR A 256 16.33 -4.94 -5.16
C THR A 256 17.26 -4.57 -3.99
N ASP A 257 17.23 -5.35 -2.91
CA ASP A 257 18.09 -5.18 -1.72
C ASP A 257 19.57 -5.55 -1.93
N GLY A 258 19.92 -6.10 -3.10
CA GLY A 258 21.28 -6.54 -3.40
C GLY A 258 21.65 -7.94 -2.88
N ALA A 259 20.69 -8.73 -2.39
CA ALA A 259 20.96 -10.11 -1.98
C ALA A 259 21.44 -10.98 -3.15
N PRO A 260 22.28 -12.02 -2.92
CA PRO A 260 22.78 -12.87 -3.99
C PRO A 260 21.69 -13.53 -4.86
N SER A 261 20.54 -13.88 -4.27
CA SER A 261 19.37 -14.40 -5.00
C SER A 261 18.74 -13.36 -5.94
N MET A 262 18.91 -12.07 -5.64
CA MET A 262 18.38 -10.96 -6.42
C MET A 262 19.35 -10.52 -7.53
N VAL A 263 20.62 -10.28 -7.20
CA VAL A 263 21.61 -9.66 -8.10
C VAL A 263 22.68 -10.61 -8.64
N GLY A 264 22.58 -11.91 -8.34
CA GLY A 264 23.51 -12.91 -8.85
C GLY A 264 23.67 -12.85 -10.38
N ARG A 265 24.92 -12.84 -10.86
CA ARG A 265 25.28 -12.54 -12.26
C ARG A 265 24.54 -13.40 -13.29
N ASP A 266 24.46 -14.71 -13.03
CA ASP A 266 23.87 -15.67 -13.96
C ASP A 266 22.57 -16.29 -13.43
N GLN A 267 22.44 -16.36 -12.09
CA GLN A 267 21.36 -17.10 -11.42
C GLN A 267 20.41 -16.21 -10.62
N GLY A 268 20.70 -14.91 -10.50
CA GLY A 268 19.87 -13.96 -9.76
C GLY A 268 18.61 -13.57 -10.52
N LEU A 269 17.62 -13.06 -9.79
CA LEU A 269 16.38 -12.52 -10.34
C LEU A 269 16.66 -11.49 -11.45
N ALA A 270 17.58 -10.55 -11.21
CA ALA A 270 17.91 -9.49 -12.15
C ALA A 270 18.41 -10.02 -13.50
N ALA A 271 19.27 -11.04 -13.50
CA ALA A 271 19.80 -11.66 -14.71
C ALA A 271 18.69 -12.35 -15.51
N ARG A 272 17.80 -13.07 -14.82
CA ARG A 272 16.66 -13.78 -15.43
C ARG A 272 15.64 -12.81 -16.01
N MET A 273 15.32 -11.74 -15.28
CA MET A 273 14.44 -10.67 -15.75
C MET A 273 15.03 -9.94 -16.97
N ALA A 274 16.34 -9.69 -16.99
CA ALA A 274 17.01 -9.06 -18.13
C ALA A 274 16.95 -9.92 -19.41
N ALA A 275 16.84 -11.25 -19.29
CA ALA A 275 16.69 -12.13 -20.45
C ALA A 275 15.32 -11.98 -21.13
N VAL A 276 14.26 -11.65 -20.37
CA VAL A 276 12.90 -11.43 -20.90
C VAL A 276 12.59 -9.96 -21.18
N ALA A 277 13.29 -9.05 -20.51
CA ALA A 277 13.17 -7.59 -20.68
C ALA A 277 14.56 -6.95 -20.86
N PRO A 278 15.17 -7.02 -22.06
CA PRO A 278 16.55 -6.55 -22.29
C PRO A 278 16.77 -5.04 -22.07
N GLN A 279 15.71 -4.25 -22.22
CA GLN A 279 15.67 -2.80 -21.95
C GLN A 279 15.64 -2.48 -20.45
N MET A 280 15.26 -3.44 -19.60
CA MET A 280 15.22 -3.27 -18.15
C MET A 280 16.63 -3.02 -17.62
N ARG A 281 16.74 -2.16 -16.61
CA ARG A 281 17.95 -1.98 -15.81
C ARG A 281 17.72 -2.49 -14.40
N SER A 282 18.72 -3.16 -13.84
CA SER A 282 18.68 -3.53 -12.42
C SER A 282 19.46 -2.50 -11.61
N LEU A 283 18.88 -2.11 -10.48
CA LEU A 283 19.47 -1.20 -9.52
C LEU A 283 19.45 -1.87 -8.15
N HIS A 284 20.61 -1.95 -7.50
CA HIS A 284 20.64 -2.28 -6.08
C HIS A 284 20.25 -1.01 -5.30
N CYS A 285 19.20 -1.13 -4.48
CA CYS A 285 18.60 -0.09 -3.66
C CYS A 285 19.64 0.87 -3.07
N LEU A 286 19.48 2.16 -3.39
CA LEU A 286 20.43 3.20 -2.98
C LEU A 286 20.54 3.33 -1.46
N ILE A 287 19.44 3.07 -0.74
CA ILE A 287 19.43 3.06 0.73
C ILE A 287 20.29 1.91 1.26
N HIS A 288 20.08 0.68 0.77
CA HIS A 288 20.89 -0.49 1.13
C HIS A 288 22.37 -0.29 0.79
N GLN A 289 22.69 0.27 -0.37
CA GLN A 289 24.08 0.60 -0.71
C GLN A 289 24.70 1.62 0.24
N SER A 290 23.96 2.68 0.62
CA SER A 290 24.45 3.69 1.56
C SER A 290 24.74 3.09 2.94
N LEU A 291 23.93 2.12 3.37
CA LEU A 291 24.12 1.36 4.60
C LEU A 291 25.40 0.54 4.58
N LEU A 292 25.68 -0.13 3.45
CA LEU A 292 26.88 -0.94 3.29
C LEU A 292 28.17 -0.12 3.37
N CYS A 293 28.12 1.18 3.09
CA CYS A 293 29.29 2.07 3.19
C CYS A 293 29.74 2.30 4.65
N ALA A 294 28.82 2.19 5.61
CA ALA A 294 29.03 2.52 7.02
C ALA A 294 29.26 1.27 7.91
N LYS A 295 29.70 0.16 7.32
CA LYS A 295 29.94 -1.08 8.07
C LYS A 295 31.07 -0.89 9.08
N LEU A 296 30.76 -1.13 10.35
CA LEU A 296 31.74 -1.06 11.43
C LEU A 296 32.64 -2.30 11.46
N SER A 297 33.92 -2.09 11.78
CA SER A 297 34.93 -3.14 11.97
C SER A 297 35.88 -2.78 13.11
N GLY A 298 36.62 -3.77 13.62
CA GLY A 298 37.61 -3.58 14.68
C GLY A 298 37.04 -2.88 15.92
N GLU A 299 37.82 -1.94 16.48
CA GLU A 299 37.50 -1.21 17.71
C GLU A 299 36.12 -0.52 17.67
N LEU A 300 35.72 0.06 16.54
CA LEU A 300 34.43 0.74 16.42
C LEU A 300 33.26 -0.24 16.57
N LYS A 301 33.39 -1.45 16.01
CA LYS A 301 32.37 -2.50 16.15
C LYS A 301 32.33 -3.03 17.59
N GLU A 302 33.49 -3.27 18.19
CA GLU A 302 33.57 -3.73 19.58
C GLU A 302 32.97 -2.70 20.56
N THR A 303 33.21 -1.42 20.32
CA THR A 303 32.61 -0.32 21.09
C THR A 303 31.10 -0.29 20.94
N MET A 304 30.59 -0.36 19.70
CA MET A 304 29.15 -0.43 19.43
C MET A 304 28.52 -1.64 20.14
N ASP A 305 29.08 -2.84 19.97
CA ASP A 305 28.58 -4.07 20.58
C ASP A 305 28.58 -3.97 22.13
N SER A 306 29.59 -3.32 22.70
CA SER A 306 29.68 -3.07 24.14
C SER A 306 28.60 -2.12 24.65
N VAL A 307 28.34 -1.00 23.95
CA VAL A 307 27.23 -0.09 24.28
C VAL A 307 25.89 -0.83 24.23
N MET A 308 25.68 -1.63 23.18
CA MET A 308 24.45 -2.43 23.05
C MET A 308 24.32 -3.46 24.18
N ALA A 309 25.42 -4.08 24.60
CA ALA A 309 25.43 -4.99 25.74
C ALA A 309 25.09 -4.29 27.07
N ILE A 310 25.50 -3.03 27.26
CA ILE A 310 25.13 -2.22 28.45
C ILE A 310 23.64 -1.88 28.41
N ILE A 311 23.13 -1.43 27.27
CA ILE A 311 21.69 -1.13 27.10
C ILE A 311 20.85 -2.38 27.37
N ASN A 312 21.22 -3.52 26.77
CA ASN A 312 20.53 -4.80 26.98
C ASN A 312 20.65 -5.28 28.43
N PHE A 313 21.77 -5.00 29.11
CA PHE A 313 21.90 -5.29 30.53
C PHE A 313 20.84 -4.55 31.34
N ILE A 314 20.72 -3.24 31.15
CA ILE A 314 19.78 -2.39 31.89
C ILE A 314 18.33 -2.70 31.54
N ARG A 315 18.03 -2.91 30.25
CA ARG A 315 16.64 -3.03 29.75
C ARG A 315 16.10 -4.46 29.69
N CYS A 316 16.94 -5.44 29.40
CA CYS A 316 16.48 -6.79 29.02
C CYS A 316 16.84 -7.87 30.05
N THR A 317 17.79 -7.62 30.96
CA THR A 317 18.23 -8.66 31.91
C THR A 317 17.23 -8.90 33.04
N SER A 318 16.53 -7.86 33.50
CA SER A 318 15.52 -7.99 34.56
C SER A 318 14.51 -6.86 34.52
N SER A 319 13.22 -7.20 34.59
CA SER A 319 12.13 -6.22 34.73
C SER A 319 12.27 -5.36 35.99
N LEU A 320 12.88 -5.90 37.06
CA LEU A 320 13.18 -5.13 38.26
C LEU A 320 14.27 -4.10 37.98
N GLN A 321 15.38 -4.48 37.34
CA GLN A 321 16.46 -3.55 36.99
C GLN A 321 15.96 -2.43 36.09
N HIS A 322 15.16 -2.76 35.09
CA HIS A 322 14.59 -1.76 34.20
C HIS A 322 13.70 -0.76 34.95
N ARG A 323 12.82 -1.24 35.85
CA ARG A 323 11.99 -0.35 36.69
C ARG A 323 12.83 0.50 37.65
N LEU A 324 13.88 -0.06 38.23
CA LEU A 324 14.80 0.67 39.11
C LEU A 324 15.55 1.77 38.35
N PHE A 325 16.02 1.48 37.14
CA PHE A 325 16.66 2.48 36.27
C PHE A 325 15.68 3.59 35.90
N ARG A 326 14.45 3.26 35.48
CA ARG A 326 13.42 4.28 35.18
C ARG A 326 13.05 5.14 36.39
N LYS A 327 13.06 4.56 37.59
CA LYS A 327 12.88 5.33 38.84
C LYS A 327 14.06 6.28 39.05
N LEU A 328 15.30 5.80 38.90
CA LEU A 328 16.50 6.63 39.01
C LEU A 328 16.46 7.80 38.01
N LEU A 329 16.08 7.57 36.76
CA LEU A 329 15.92 8.63 35.75
C LEU A 329 14.93 9.71 36.21
N ALA A 330 13.81 9.31 36.80
CA ALA A 330 12.83 10.25 37.35
C ALA A 330 13.38 11.02 38.55
N ASP A 331 14.06 10.33 39.47
CA ASP A 331 14.66 10.92 40.67
C ASP A 331 15.77 11.93 40.31
N MET A 332 16.52 11.68 39.22
CA MET A 332 17.56 12.57 38.70
C MET A 332 17.03 13.65 37.75
N SER A 333 15.71 13.70 37.51
CA SER A 333 15.08 14.64 36.56
C SER A 333 15.69 14.58 35.15
N ALA A 334 16.05 13.37 34.71
CA ALA A 334 16.63 13.14 33.39
C ALA A 334 15.66 13.57 32.27
N GLU A 335 16.22 14.08 31.17
CA GLU A 335 15.43 14.50 29.99
C GLU A 335 14.61 13.34 29.41
N TYR A 336 15.20 12.14 29.40
CA TYR A 336 14.57 10.93 28.88
C TYR A 336 14.09 10.00 29.99
N LYS A 337 12.91 9.40 29.75
CA LYS A 337 12.26 8.48 30.69
C LYS A 337 12.74 7.03 30.59
N ASP A 338 13.55 6.70 29.59
CA ASP A 338 14.08 5.35 29.33
C ASP A 338 15.20 5.35 28.27
N LEU A 339 16.01 4.28 28.25
CA LEU A 339 16.94 3.99 27.15
C LEU A 339 16.21 3.40 25.94
N LEU A 340 16.81 3.43 24.76
CA LEU A 340 16.27 2.78 23.54
C LEU A 340 16.90 1.40 23.33
N ILE A 341 16.08 0.37 23.14
CA ILE A 341 16.53 -0.92 22.60
C ILE A 341 16.73 -0.74 21.11
N HIS A 342 17.79 -1.32 20.59
CA HIS A 342 18.06 -1.32 19.17
C HIS A 342 17.52 -2.60 18.52
N ASN A 343 17.11 -2.51 17.26
CA ASN A 343 16.99 -3.67 16.39
C ASN A 343 18.28 -3.78 15.57
N ASP A 344 18.90 -4.95 15.54
CA ASP A 344 20.18 -5.19 14.85
C ASP A 344 20.16 -4.86 13.35
N ILE A 345 18.97 -4.87 12.75
CA ILE A 345 18.78 -4.76 11.30
C ILE A 345 18.85 -3.30 10.80
N ARG A 346 18.73 -2.26 11.67
CA ARG A 346 18.56 -0.87 11.21
C ARG A 346 19.47 0.15 11.93
N TRP A 347 20.38 0.79 11.19
CA TRP A 347 21.22 1.92 11.63
C TRP A 347 20.50 3.03 12.38
N LEU A 348 19.31 3.42 11.92
CA LEU A 348 18.46 4.44 12.54
C LEU A 348 18.21 4.13 14.01
N SER A 349 18.03 2.85 14.34
CA SER A 349 17.83 2.38 15.70
C SER A 349 19.12 2.46 16.53
N LYS A 350 20.26 2.04 15.96
CA LYS A 350 21.57 2.11 16.64
C LYS A 350 22.03 3.54 16.91
N GLY A 351 21.87 4.45 15.95
CA GLY A 351 22.21 5.87 16.14
C GLY A 351 21.36 6.58 17.19
N ASN A 352 20.05 6.31 17.21
CA ASN A 352 19.17 6.84 18.25
C ASN A 352 19.50 6.27 19.64
N ALA A 353 19.85 4.99 19.72
CA ALA A 353 20.28 4.35 20.96
C ALA A 353 21.61 4.94 21.47
N LEU A 354 22.60 5.15 20.58
CA LEU A 354 23.88 5.80 20.92
C LEU A 354 23.70 7.22 21.44
N LYS A 355 22.90 8.03 20.74
CA LYS A 355 22.61 9.40 21.16
C LYS A 355 22.02 9.43 22.58
N ARG A 356 21.00 8.60 22.82
CA ARG A 356 20.37 8.52 24.14
C ARG A 356 21.29 7.95 25.22
N PHE A 357 22.17 7.02 24.86
CA PHE A 357 23.18 6.51 25.76
C PHE A 357 24.17 7.60 26.20
N CYS A 358 24.59 8.47 25.28
CA CYS A 358 25.46 9.61 25.60
C CYS A 358 24.74 10.64 26.48
N GLU A 359 23.47 10.94 26.19
CA GLU A 359 22.66 11.90 26.96
C GLU A 359 22.34 11.41 28.38
N LEU A 360 22.24 10.09 28.59
CA LEU A 360 21.97 9.46 29.89
C LEU A 360 23.23 8.90 30.57
N LYS A 361 24.43 9.34 30.15
CA LYS A 361 25.69 8.74 30.59
C LYS A 361 25.86 8.79 32.12
N GLU A 362 25.51 9.91 32.74
CA GLU A 362 25.65 10.10 34.19
C GLU A 362 24.73 9.16 34.98
N GLU A 363 23.47 9.07 34.58
CA GLU A 363 22.47 8.20 35.20
C GLU A 363 22.83 6.72 35.02
N ILE A 364 23.36 6.35 33.85
CA ILE A 364 23.87 5.00 33.60
C ILE A 364 25.02 4.67 34.55
N LEU A 365 25.98 5.59 34.75
CA LEU A 365 27.08 5.39 35.68
C LEU A 365 26.60 5.20 37.12
N VAL A 366 25.68 6.06 37.60
CA VAL A 366 25.08 5.94 38.94
C VAL A 366 24.35 4.60 39.09
N PHE A 367 23.59 4.19 38.07
CA PHE A 367 22.89 2.91 38.09
C PHE A 367 23.86 1.72 38.17
N LEU A 368 24.91 1.71 37.36
CA LEU A 368 25.91 0.64 37.36
C LEU A 368 26.69 0.57 38.69
N GLN A 369 26.99 1.72 39.30
CA GLN A 369 27.65 1.80 40.63
C GLN A 369 26.79 1.21 41.75
N SER A 370 25.47 1.46 41.72
CA SER A 370 24.54 0.94 42.73
C SER A 370 24.24 -0.57 42.57
N SER A 371 24.59 -1.15 41.43
CA SER A 371 24.32 -2.55 41.12
C SER A 371 25.33 -3.50 41.76
N LYS A 372 24.83 -4.52 42.46
CA LYS A 372 25.66 -5.56 43.10
C LYS A 372 26.12 -6.66 42.11
N LEU A 373 25.74 -6.59 40.84
CA LEU A 373 26.07 -7.62 39.88
C LEU A 373 27.50 -7.46 39.34
N LYS A 374 28.26 -8.57 39.30
CA LYS A 374 29.62 -8.59 38.73
C LYS A 374 29.68 -8.01 37.31
N LYS A 375 28.63 -8.23 36.50
CA LYS A 375 28.54 -7.70 35.14
C LYS A 375 28.46 -6.16 35.10
N ALA A 376 27.79 -5.53 36.07
CA ALA A 376 27.74 -4.08 36.18
C ALA A 376 29.12 -3.48 36.48
N GLY A 377 29.92 -4.13 37.34
CA GLY A 377 31.30 -3.72 37.61
C GLY A 377 32.20 -3.71 36.37
N LYS A 378 32.06 -4.71 35.48
CA LYS A 378 32.78 -4.74 34.19
C LYS A 378 32.36 -3.59 33.26
N PHE A 379 31.07 -3.27 33.22
CA PHE A 379 30.60 -2.15 32.41
C PHE A 379 31.05 -0.81 32.99
N LEU A 380 31.09 -0.69 34.32
CA LEU A 380 31.59 0.51 34.98
C LEU A 380 33.08 0.74 34.69
N SER A 381 33.92 -0.31 34.72
CA SER A 381 35.33 -0.17 34.35
C SER A 381 35.51 0.23 32.88
N LEU A 382 34.69 -0.33 31.99
CA LEU A 382 34.69 0.02 30.57
C LEU A 382 34.28 1.48 30.34
N MET A 383 33.21 1.94 30.99
CA MET A 383 32.75 3.33 30.92
C MET A 383 33.70 4.32 31.60
N GLY A 384 34.66 3.85 32.39
CA GLY A 384 35.77 4.66 32.91
C GLY A 384 36.93 4.84 31.93
N ASN A 385 36.96 4.09 30.82
CA ASN A 385 38.00 4.23 29.80
C ASN A 385 37.71 5.44 28.90
N ASN A 386 38.66 6.38 28.85
CA ASN A 386 38.57 7.59 28.03
C ASN A 386 38.53 7.30 26.53
N GLU A 387 39.28 6.32 26.05
CA GLU A 387 39.31 5.91 24.63
C GLU A 387 37.96 5.32 24.22
N PHE A 388 37.40 4.40 25.02
CA PHE A 388 36.05 3.88 24.81
C PHE A 388 35.02 5.01 24.73
N ASN A 389 35.04 5.94 25.70
CA ASN A 389 34.11 7.06 25.70
C ASN A 389 34.27 7.99 24.50
N ALA A 390 35.50 8.20 24.04
CA ALA A 390 35.78 9.02 22.85
C ALA A 390 35.15 8.37 21.62
N THR A 391 35.37 7.06 21.46
CA THR A 391 34.79 6.25 20.39
C THR A 391 33.25 6.23 20.44
N VAL A 392 32.65 6.12 21.63
CA VAL A 392 31.18 6.24 21.79
C VAL A 392 30.66 7.61 21.34
N CYS A 393 31.32 8.70 21.76
CA CYS A 393 30.92 10.05 21.38
C CYS A 393 31.05 10.28 19.86
N PHE A 394 32.16 9.83 19.27
CA PHE A 394 32.37 9.86 17.83
C PHE A 394 31.30 9.09 17.07
N LEU A 395 31.01 7.84 17.47
CA LEU A 395 29.96 7.02 16.86
C LEU A 395 28.59 7.68 16.97
N SER A 396 28.27 8.32 18.10
CA SER A 396 27.01 9.06 18.25
C SER A 396 26.88 10.18 17.20
N ASP A 397 27.93 10.97 17.00
CA ASP A 397 27.91 12.08 16.05
C ASP A 397 27.89 11.60 14.59
N VAL A 398 28.67 10.58 14.23
CA VAL A 398 28.68 9.97 12.89
C VAL A 398 27.31 9.35 12.55
N PHE A 399 26.77 8.54 13.46
CA PHE A 399 25.47 7.91 13.24
C PHE A 399 24.33 8.93 13.20
N TYR A 400 24.48 10.09 13.84
CA TYR A 400 23.53 11.18 13.67
C TYR A 400 23.49 11.66 12.21
N HIS A 401 24.64 11.94 11.59
CA HIS A 401 24.69 12.38 10.19
C HIS A 401 24.18 11.33 9.21
N LEU A 402 24.58 10.08 9.44
CA LEU A 402 24.10 8.92 8.70
C LEU A 402 22.57 8.77 8.81
N ASN A 403 22.01 8.90 10.02
CA ASN A 403 20.57 8.87 10.23
C ASN A 403 19.83 10.02 9.53
N GLN A 404 20.41 11.22 9.44
CA GLN A 404 19.83 12.31 8.65
C GLN A 404 19.74 11.91 7.17
N LEU A 405 20.83 11.39 6.60
CA LEU A 405 20.82 10.88 5.22
C LEU A 405 19.74 9.79 5.06
N ASN A 406 19.61 8.85 5.99
CA ASN A 406 18.58 7.83 5.92
C ASN A 406 17.19 8.41 5.73
N MET A 407 16.82 9.37 6.58
CA MET A 407 15.51 10.00 6.55
C MET A 407 15.31 10.79 5.26
N GLU A 408 16.36 11.42 4.75
CA GLU A 408 16.36 12.09 3.45
C GLU A 408 16.24 11.13 2.26
N LEU A 409 16.62 9.85 2.39
CA LEU A 409 16.46 8.85 1.33
C LEU A 409 15.14 8.06 1.44
N GLN A 410 14.59 7.92 2.65
CA GLN A 410 13.34 7.20 2.90
C GLN A 410 12.11 8.07 2.59
N GLY A 411 11.05 7.46 2.08
CA GLY A 411 9.80 8.15 1.75
C GLY A 411 9.14 7.54 0.51
N ARG A 412 7.83 7.77 0.37
CA ARG A 412 7.11 7.48 -0.87
C ARG A 412 7.38 8.56 -1.90
N ASP A 413 7.19 8.22 -3.17
CA ASP A 413 7.21 9.14 -4.30
C ASP A 413 8.57 9.81 -4.58
N LYS A 414 9.65 9.30 -3.97
CA LYS A 414 11.01 9.77 -4.23
C LYS A 414 11.55 9.16 -5.52
N THR A 415 11.95 10.03 -6.42
CA THR A 415 12.59 9.66 -7.68
C THR A 415 14.04 9.25 -7.45
N VAL A 416 14.59 8.46 -8.37
CA VAL A 416 16.02 8.10 -8.33
C VAL A 416 16.94 9.32 -8.32
N PHE A 417 16.57 10.42 -8.99
CA PHE A 417 17.35 11.65 -9.06
C PHE A 417 17.45 12.36 -7.72
N GLU A 418 16.34 12.48 -7.00
CA GLU A 418 16.32 13.07 -5.67
C GLU A 418 17.21 12.28 -4.71
N LEU A 419 17.16 10.95 -4.77
CA LEU A 419 18.03 10.10 -3.94
C LEU A 419 19.51 10.33 -4.26
N VAL A 420 19.87 10.34 -5.55
CA VAL A 420 21.24 10.59 -6.01
C VAL A 420 21.73 11.99 -5.62
N GLU A 421 20.87 13.00 -5.68
CA GLU A 421 21.18 14.36 -5.22
C GLU A 421 21.54 14.37 -3.74
N LYS A 422 20.76 13.69 -2.89
CA LYS A 422 21.06 13.60 -1.44
C LYS A 422 22.34 12.82 -1.16
N LEU A 423 22.60 11.75 -1.90
CA LEU A 423 23.87 11.01 -1.82
C LEU A 423 25.07 11.88 -2.19
N ARG A 424 25.00 12.62 -3.31
CA ARG A 424 26.06 13.55 -3.73
C ARG A 424 26.29 14.68 -2.74
N ALA A 425 25.21 15.22 -2.18
CA ALA A 425 25.32 16.21 -1.11
C ALA A 425 26.01 15.61 0.12
N PHE A 426 25.70 14.37 0.49
CA PHE A 426 26.35 13.68 1.60
C PHE A 426 27.83 13.39 1.35
N GLN A 427 28.23 13.00 0.14
CA GLN A 427 29.64 12.85 -0.24
C GLN A 427 30.45 14.14 -0.01
N ARG A 428 29.86 15.30 -0.34
CA ARG A 428 30.47 16.61 -0.05
C ARG A 428 30.54 16.87 1.46
N LYS A 429 29.49 16.54 2.21
CA LYS A 429 29.47 16.63 3.68
C LYS A 429 30.55 15.73 4.31
N LEU A 430 30.80 14.52 3.80
CA LEU A 430 31.87 13.63 4.30
C LEU A 430 33.26 14.28 4.16
N SER A 431 33.52 14.98 3.05
CA SER A 431 34.77 15.72 2.88
C SER A 431 34.91 16.86 3.90
N LEU A 432 33.80 17.54 4.20
CA LEU A 432 33.77 18.54 5.28
C LEU A 432 34.00 17.89 6.66
N PHE A 433 33.39 16.74 6.94
CA PHE A 433 33.55 16.04 8.22
C PHE A 433 34.99 15.54 8.43
N SER A 434 35.63 15.02 7.38
CA SER A 434 37.05 14.64 7.41
C SER A 434 37.94 15.82 7.79
N ALA A 435 37.72 16.99 7.17
CA ALA A 435 38.47 18.21 7.48
C ALA A 435 38.14 18.82 8.86
N ASP A 436 36.95 18.57 9.38
CA ASP A 436 36.46 19.13 10.64
C ASP A 436 36.82 18.28 11.87
N LEU A 437 37.16 17.00 11.67
CA LEU A 437 37.62 16.08 12.71
C LEU A 437 39.08 16.40 13.09
N CYS A 438 39.29 17.58 13.69
CA CYS A 438 40.57 18.03 14.21
C CYS A 438 40.39 18.65 15.61
N PRO A 439 41.43 18.63 16.48
CA PRO A 439 41.29 19.03 17.88
C PRO A 439 40.71 20.43 18.12
N GLU A 440 40.94 21.36 17.18
CA GLU A 440 40.59 22.77 17.33
C GLU A 440 39.13 23.10 16.93
N LYS A 441 38.45 22.24 16.14
CA LYS A 441 37.22 22.62 15.44
C LYS A 441 36.00 21.77 15.84
N MET A 442 35.97 20.48 15.44
CA MET A 442 34.92 19.50 15.75
C MET A 442 33.48 20.08 15.75
N LEU A 443 33.14 20.92 14.77
CA LEU A 443 31.82 21.56 14.72
C LEU A 443 30.70 20.56 14.42
N HIS A 444 31.01 19.53 13.64
CA HIS A 444 30.09 18.46 13.24
C HIS A 444 30.23 17.23 14.14
N PHE A 445 31.05 17.30 15.18
CA PHE A 445 31.22 16.27 16.20
C PHE A 445 30.96 16.86 17.60
N PRO A 446 29.75 17.40 17.85
CA PRO A 446 29.45 18.14 19.07
C PRO A 446 29.51 17.28 20.34
N THR A 447 29.18 15.99 20.26
CA THR A 447 29.24 15.08 21.42
C THR A 447 30.69 14.82 21.80
N LEU A 448 31.53 14.50 20.81
CA LEU A 448 32.97 14.32 21.03
C LEU A 448 33.61 15.61 21.53
N ARG A 449 33.30 16.75 20.91
CA ARG A 449 33.83 18.07 21.32
C ARG A 449 33.49 18.40 22.76
N LYS A 450 32.22 18.22 23.17
CA LYS A 450 31.77 18.50 24.55
C LYS A 450 32.43 17.58 25.58
N SER A 451 32.81 16.36 25.18
CA SER A 451 33.46 15.41 26.08
C SER A 451 34.89 15.79 26.46
N GLY A 452 35.55 16.63 25.66
CA GLY A 452 36.96 17.00 25.84
C GLY A 452 37.95 15.84 25.59
N LEU A 453 37.49 14.72 25.03
CA LEU A 453 38.30 13.54 24.73
C LEU A 453 39.07 13.70 23.42
N GLN A 454 40.16 12.95 23.28
CA GLN A 454 41.06 13.04 22.13
C GLN A 454 40.51 12.28 20.92
N ILE A 455 40.82 12.78 19.73
CA ILE A 455 40.56 12.12 18.45
C ILE A 455 41.57 10.98 18.29
N THR A 456 41.12 9.82 17.83
CA THR A 456 42.00 8.67 17.54
C THR A 456 42.20 8.51 16.03
N GLU A 457 43.28 7.83 15.64
CA GLU A 457 43.53 7.50 14.23
C GLU A 457 42.41 6.62 13.63
N VAL A 458 41.81 5.76 14.45
CA VAL A 458 40.69 4.89 14.05
C VAL A 458 39.46 5.71 13.64
N MET A 459 39.18 6.84 14.30
CA MET A 459 38.08 7.73 13.94
C MET A 459 38.33 8.38 12.57
N SER A 460 39.54 8.90 12.35
CA SER A 460 39.91 9.55 11.09
C SER A 460 39.90 8.55 9.93
N GLY A 461 40.50 7.38 10.14
CA GLY A 461 40.50 6.29 9.15
C GLY A 461 39.10 5.79 8.82
N PHE A 462 38.15 5.83 9.77
CA PHE A 462 36.76 5.49 9.49
C PHE A 462 36.08 6.52 8.59
N ILE A 463 36.26 7.82 8.81
CA ILE A 463 35.67 8.85 7.93
C ILE A 463 36.23 8.75 6.51
N ASP A 464 37.53 8.53 6.37
CA ASP A 464 38.17 8.36 5.06
C ASP A 464 37.69 7.10 4.35
N SER A 465 37.58 5.98 5.08
CA SER A 465 36.99 4.74 4.56
C SER A 465 35.53 4.95 4.12
N LEU A 466 34.72 5.64 4.93
CA LEU A 466 33.33 5.96 4.60
C LEU A 466 33.26 6.81 3.31
N LYS A 467 34.07 7.85 3.20
CA LYS A 467 34.18 8.69 2.01
C LYS A 467 34.53 7.87 0.77
N ASN A 468 35.54 7.01 0.85
CA ASN A 468 35.98 6.15 -0.26
C ASN A 468 34.90 5.13 -0.65
N ASN A 469 34.21 4.55 0.33
CA ASN A 469 33.12 3.59 0.09
C ASN A 469 31.95 4.22 -0.66
N PHE A 470 31.58 5.46 -0.30
CA PHE A 470 30.57 6.24 -1.00
C PHE A 470 31.03 6.60 -2.42
N ALA A 471 32.26 7.12 -2.58
CA ALA A 471 32.83 7.43 -3.90
C ALA A 471 32.78 6.24 -4.84
N THR A 472 33.30 5.09 -4.39
CA THR A 472 33.33 3.83 -5.16
C THR A 472 31.95 3.35 -5.60
N ARG A 473 30.89 3.64 -4.83
CA ARG A 473 29.52 3.19 -5.13
C ARG A 473 28.70 4.18 -5.94
N PHE A 474 28.97 5.48 -5.82
CA PHE A 474 28.04 6.51 -6.29
C PHE A 474 28.66 7.55 -7.24
N ASP A 475 29.98 7.64 -7.38
CA ASP A 475 30.60 8.63 -8.29
C ASP A 475 30.26 8.33 -9.76
N ASP A 476 30.39 7.06 -10.15
CA ASP A 476 30.05 6.59 -11.50
C ASP A 476 28.58 6.17 -11.64
N PHE A 477 27.71 6.64 -10.74
CA PHE A 477 26.29 6.34 -10.82
C PHE A 477 25.72 6.91 -12.13
N SER A 478 25.39 5.99 -13.03
CA SER A 478 24.80 6.29 -14.32
C SER A 478 23.62 5.37 -14.56
N ILE A 479 22.53 5.94 -15.06
CA ILE A 479 21.37 5.20 -15.52
C ILE A 479 21.48 5.14 -17.04
N SER A 480 21.67 3.93 -17.58
CA SER A 480 21.61 3.73 -19.03
C SER A 480 20.18 4.01 -19.50
N ILE A 481 20.06 4.99 -20.39
CA ILE A 481 18.80 5.39 -21.03
C ILE A 481 18.61 4.53 -22.29
N PRO A 482 17.36 4.23 -22.71
CA PRO A 482 17.09 3.60 -24.00
C PRO A 482 17.77 4.33 -25.16
N SER A 483 17.98 3.63 -26.28
CA SER A 483 18.44 4.27 -27.51
C SER A 483 17.43 5.34 -27.93
N LEU A 484 17.87 6.60 -27.98
CA LEU A 484 17.06 7.74 -28.39
C LEU A 484 17.65 8.36 -29.66
N ASP A 485 16.80 9.04 -30.43
CA ASP A 485 17.29 9.93 -31.48
C ASP A 485 17.86 11.19 -30.82
N GLU A 486 19.18 11.19 -30.62
CA GLU A 486 19.90 12.29 -30.00
C GLU A 486 19.72 13.61 -30.77
N SER A 487 19.50 13.56 -32.07
CA SER A 487 19.37 14.77 -32.89
C SER A 487 18.10 15.55 -32.57
N PHE A 488 16.95 14.88 -32.50
CA PHE A 488 15.69 15.52 -32.12
C PHE A 488 15.69 15.95 -30.66
N LEU A 489 16.25 15.13 -29.77
CA LEU A 489 16.35 15.47 -28.35
C LEU A 489 17.17 16.74 -28.15
N GLN A 490 18.29 16.91 -28.85
CA GLN A 490 19.12 18.12 -28.76
C GLN A 490 18.36 19.37 -29.20
N LEU A 491 17.62 19.31 -30.30
CA LEU A 491 16.82 20.44 -30.79
C LEU A 491 15.71 20.82 -29.80
N GLU A 492 14.96 19.83 -29.29
CA GLU A 492 13.92 20.08 -28.29
C GLU A 492 14.48 20.67 -27.00
N LEU A 493 15.64 20.18 -26.52
CA LEU A 493 16.28 20.70 -25.32
C LEU A 493 16.70 22.17 -25.49
N ILE A 494 17.23 22.56 -26.65
CA ILE A 494 17.57 23.95 -26.96
C ILE A 494 16.33 24.84 -26.88
N ASP A 495 15.23 24.41 -27.49
CA ASP A 495 13.96 25.14 -27.47
C ASP A 495 13.37 25.27 -26.06
N ILE A 496 13.43 24.20 -25.26
CA ILE A 496 12.98 24.20 -23.86
C ILE A 496 13.85 25.16 -23.03
N GLN A 497 15.18 25.08 -23.16
CA GLN A 497 16.11 25.90 -22.41
C GLN A 497 16.02 27.39 -22.78
N SER A 498 15.66 27.70 -24.02
CA SER A 498 15.53 29.07 -24.51
C SER A 498 14.18 29.72 -24.15
N SER A 499 13.25 28.97 -23.55
CA SER A 499 11.91 29.46 -23.22
C SER A 499 11.82 29.93 -21.76
N ASP A 500 11.76 31.24 -21.55
CA ASP A 500 11.58 31.86 -20.23
C ASP A 500 10.27 31.40 -19.56
N ASP A 501 9.20 31.24 -20.34
CA ASP A 501 7.90 30.76 -19.85
C ASP A 501 8.01 29.34 -19.27
N LEU A 502 8.75 28.45 -19.94
CA LEU A 502 8.97 27.08 -19.46
C LEU A 502 9.87 27.06 -18.23
N GLN A 503 10.91 27.90 -18.18
CA GLN A 503 11.76 28.03 -16.99
C GLN A 503 10.97 28.51 -15.77
N GLN A 504 10.14 29.54 -15.94
CA GLN A 504 9.28 30.06 -14.86
C GLN A 504 8.27 29.00 -14.41
N SER A 505 7.67 28.28 -15.36
CA SER A 505 6.73 27.20 -15.07
C SER A 505 7.37 26.05 -14.29
N LEU A 506 8.62 25.66 -14.62
CA LEU A 506 9.37 24.66 -13.88
C LEU A 506 9.59 25.08 -12.41
N GLN A 507 9.96 26.35 -12.18
CA GLN A 507 10.17 26.88 -10.82
C GLN A 507 8.88 26.91 -10.00
N GLN A 508 7.75 27.22 -10.62
CA GLN A 508 6.45 27.33 -9.93
C GLN A 508 5.78 25.97 -9.70
N ALA A 509 5.78 25.10 -10.70
CA ALA A 509 5.04 23.84 -10.68
C ALA A 509 5.86 22.66 -10.10
N GLY A 510 7.18 22.75 -10.12
CA GLY A 510 8.08 21.63 -9.85
C GLY A 510 8.22 20.68 -11.06
N TYR A 511 9.26 19.85 -11.04
CA TYR A 511 9.62 19.01 -12.19
C TYR A 511 8.52 18.02 -12.60
N GLU A 512 7.79 17.43 -11.64
CA GLU A 512 6.80 16.40 -11.95
C GLU A 512 5.63 16.99 -12.75
N LYS A 513 5.05 18.09 -12.26
CA LYS A 513 3.96 18.80 -12.94
C LYS A 513 4.44 19.44 -14.24
N PHE A 514 5.68 19.92 -14.27
CA PHE A 514 6.28 20.48 -15.48
C PHE A 514 6.24 19.45 -16.62
N TRP A 515 6.76 18.25 -16.42
CA TRP A 515 6.81 17.23 -17.46
C TRP A 515 5.46 16.59 -17.79
N THR A 516 4.53 16.55 -16.84
CA THR A 516 3.22 15.89 -17.04
C THR A 516 2.14 16.84 -17.61
N HIS A 517 2.14 18.12 -17.22
CA HIS A 517 1.06 19.07 -17.53
C HIS A 517 1.52 20.29 -18.35
N VAL A 518 2.79 20.72 -18.24
CA VAL A 518 3.26 21.96 -18.89
C VAL A 518 3.90 21.67 -20.25
N VAL A 519 4.84 20.72 -20.31
CA VAL A 519 5.56 20.39 -21.55
C VAL A 519 4.61 19.70 -22.52
N SER A 520 4.39 20.26 -23.70
CA SER A 520 3.49 19.69 -24.71
C SER A 520 4.06 18.40 -25.32
N GLN A 521 3.25 17.34 -25.35
CA GLN A 521 3.58 16.09 -26.05
C GLN A 521 3.73 16.27 -27.56
N GLU A 522 2.97 17.20 -28.16
CA GLU A 522 3.02 17.46 -29.60
C GLU A 522 4.27 18.24 -30.00
N LYS A 523 4.73 19.15 -29.12
CA LYS A 523 5.89 20.01 -29.39
C LYS A 523 7.21 19.39 -28.96
N PHE A 524 7.23 18.63 -27.86
CA PHE A 524 8.44 18.06 -27.27
C PHE A 524 8.30 16.57 -26.95
N PRO A 525 7.93 15.72 -27.93
CA PRO A 525 7.65 14.30 -27.69
C PRO A 525 8.86 13.53 -27.12
N HIS A 526 10.08 13.83 -27.56
CA HIS A 526 11.26 13.05 -27.15
C HIS A 526 11.73 13.41 -25.74
N SER A 527 11.83 14.70 -25.44
CA SER A 527 12.25 15.22 -24.14
C SER A 527 11.24 14.85 -23.06
N ARG A 528 9.94 15.02 -23.36
CA ARG A 528 8.86 14.61 -22.45
C ARG A 528 8.85 13.10 -22.24
N GLY A 529 8.95 12.31 -23.32
CA GLY A 529 9.00 10.85 -23.23
C GLY A 529 10.16 10.36 -22.35
N LEU A 530 11.36 10.90 -22.55
CA LEU A 530 12.52 10.59 -21.73
C LEU A 530 12.30 10.99 -20.26
N ALA A 531 11.80 12.19 -19.99
CA ALA A 531 11.55 12.63 -18.64
C ALA A 531 10.54 11.73 -17.92
N LEU A 532 9.43 11.37 -18.56
CA LEU A 532 8.43 10.47 -17.98
C LEU A 532 8.98 9.05 -17.74
N PHE A 533 9.81 8.54 -18.67
CA PHE A 533 10.50 7.27 -18.52
C PHE A 533 11.41 7.26 -17.29
N LEU A 534 12.20 8.32 -17.11
CA LEU A 534 13.12 8.50 -16.00
C LEU A 534 12.39 8.69 -14.65
N LEU A 535 11.32 9.48 -14.63
CA LEU A 535 10.51 9.73 -13.42
C LEU A 535 9.71 8.49 -12.96
N THR A 536 9.52 7.51 -13.84
CA THR A 536 8.92 6.21 -13.54
C THR A 536 9.86 5.30 -12.74
N MET A 537 11.17 5.57 -12.69
CA MET A 537 12.15 4.70 -12.04
C MET A 537 12.13 4.81 -10.52
N PHE A 538 12.09 3.66 -9.84
CA PHE A 538 12.42 3.56 -8.43
C PHE A 538 13.92 3.77 -8.18
N GLY A 539 14.26 4.37 -7.04
CA GLY A 539 15.65 4.41 -6.54
C GLY A 539 15.90 3.56 -5.29
N SER A 540 14.85 3.01 -4.67
CA SER A 540 14.96 2.23 -3.44
C SER A 540 13.84 1.20 -3.28
N THR A 541 14.03 0.24 -2.37
CA THR A 541 13.02 -0.72 -1.90
C THR A 541 12.29 -0.27 -0.62
N TYR A 542 12.41 1.01 -0.24
CA TYR A 542 11.84 1.53 1.01
C TYR A 542 10.33 1.24 1.17
N THR A 543 9.58 1.28 0.08
CA THR A 543 8.14 1.00 0.06
C THR A 543 7.83 -0.43 0.45
N CYS A 544 8.65 -1.39 0.01
CA CYS A 544 8.59 -2.78 0.43
C CYS A 544 8.91 -2.92 1.94
N GLU A 545 10.01 -2.32 2.41
CA GLU A 545 10.40 -2.34 3.83
C GLU A 545 9.35 -1.72 4.77
N SER A 546 8.74 -0.62 4.33
CA SER A 546 7.64 0.05 5.01
C SER A 546 6.40 -0.85 5.04
N SER A 547 6.14 -1.58 3.96
CA SER A 547 5.03 -2.53 3.87
C SER A 547 5.20 -3.72 4.80
N PHE A 548 6.42 -4.24 4.98
CA PHE A 548 6.67 -5.28 5.99
C PHE A 548 6.36 -4.80 7.42
N SER A 549 6.60 -3.53 7.72
CA SER A 549 6.22 -2.95 9.02
C SER A 549 4.68 -2.92 9.18
N HIS A 550 3.93 -2.66 8.10
CA HIS A 550 2.47 -2.74 8.09
C HIS A 550 1.97 -4.18 8.19
N MET A 551 2.62 -5.11 7.50
CA MET A 551 2.37 -6.55 7.56
C MET A 551 2.49 -7.07 9.00
N ASN A 552 3.56 -6.73 9.71
CA ASN A 552 3.78 -7.13 11.11
C ASN A 552 2.73 -6.52 12.06
N ALA A 553 2.23 -5.33 11.76
CA ALA A 553 1.13 -4.71 12.51
C ALA A 553 -0.24 -5.36 12.23
N ILE A 554 -0.42 -6.00 11.07
CA ILE A 554 -1.63 -6.75 10.71
C ILE A 554 -1.55 -8.17 11.28
N LYS A 555 -0.48 -8.92 10.97
CA LYS A 555 -0.25 -10.31 11.40
C LYS A 555 0.49 -10.36 12.73
N THR A 556 -0.10 -9.81 13.79
CA THR A 556 0.44 -9.86 15.16
C THR A 556 0.41 -11.29 15.74
N HIS A 557 1.05 -11.54 16.88
CA HIS A 557 0.95 -12.83 17.60
C HIS A 557 -0.50 -13.29 17.84
N ASN A 558 -1.42 -12.36 18.12
CA ASN A 558 -2.84 -12.66 18.32
C ASN A 558 -3.62 -12.90 17.00
N ARG A 559 -2.98 -12.73 15.84
CA ARG A 559 -3.56 -12.84 14.49
C ARG A 559 -2.69 -13.70 13.58
N ILE A 560 -1.90 -14.61 14.16
CA ILE A 560 -0.94 -15.42 13.41
C ILE A 560 -1.62 -16.40 12.43
N SER A 561 -2.88 -16.75 12.70
CA SER A 561 -3.71 -17.64 11.87
C SER A 561 -4.30 -16.99 10.60
N LEU A 562 -3.99 -15.72 10.32
CA LEU A 562 -4.38 -15.09 9.06
C LEU A 562 -3.73 -15.83 7.87
N THR A 563 -4.57 -16.25 6.92
CA THR A 563 -4.10 -16.79 5.64
C THR A 563 -3.34 -15.73 4.84
N ASP A 564 -2.43 -16.15 3.96
CA ASP A 564 -1.65 -15.22 3.13
C ASP A 564 -2.54 -14.33 2.26
N GLN A 565 -3.63 -14.90 1.72
CA GLN A 565 -4.61 -14.14 0.94
C GLN A 565 -5.29 -13.05 1.78
N ASN A 566 -5.71 -13.36 3.01
CA ASN A 566 -6.31 -12.36 3.91
C ASN A 566 -5.31 -11.30 4.35
N LEU A 567 -4.05 -11.69 4.56
CA LEU A 567 -2.97 -10.75 4.86
C LEU A 567 -2.75 -9.79 3.69
N GLN A 568 -2.65 -10.30 2.46
CA GLN A 568 -2.51 -9.50 1.25
C GLN A 568 -3.70 -8.54 1.08
N HIS A 569 -4.94 -8.99 1.28
CA HIS A 569 -6.12 -8.13 1.21
C HIS A 569 -6.08 -7.00 2.25
N CYS A 570 -5.77 -7.32 3.51
CA CYS A 570 -5.62 -6.33 4.57
C CYS A 570 -4.53 -5.31 4.24
N LEU A 571 -3.38 -5.79 3.76
CA LEU A 571 -2.23 -4.97 3.45
C LEU A 571 -2.52 -4.02 2.27
N ARG A 572 -3.18 -4.54 1.23
CA ARG A 572 -3.62 -3.75 0.06
C ARG A 572 -4.55 -2.62 0.49
N ILE A 573 -5.57 -2.89 1.30
CA ILE A 573 -6.44 -1.84 1.84
C ILE A 573 -5.62 -0.84 2.65
N ALA A 574 -4.78 -1.32 3.58
CA ALA A 574 -3.99 -0.47 4.47
C ALA A 574 -3.12 0.54 3.71
N LEU A 575 -2.50 0.11 2.60
CA LEU A 575 -1.51 0.88 1.85
C LEU A 575 -2.09 1.67 0.66
N SER A 576 -3.29 1.31 0.19
CA SER A 576 -3.97 1.96 -0.93
C SER A 576 -4.15 3.47 -0.70
N THR A 577 -3.80 4.27 -1.71
CA THR A 577 -4.14 5.69 -1.80
C THR A 577 -5.53 5.91 -2.45
N TYR A 578 -5.98 4.94 -3.24
CA TYR A 578 -7.32 4.92 -3.83
C TYR A 578 -8.40 4.69 -2.76
N THR A 579 -9.56 5.33 -2.95
CA THR A 579 -10.76 5.15 -2.13
C THR A 579 -11.88 4.56 -3.00
N PRO A 580 -12.37 3.34 -2.68
CA PRO A 580 -13.44 2.69 -3.42
C PRO A 580 -14.77 3.45 -3.45
N ASP A 581 -15.53 3.34 -4.54
CA ASP A 581 -16.95 3.71 -4.55
C ASP A 581 -17.79 2.61 -3.89
N PHE A 582 -17.99 2.77 -2.59
CA PHE A 582 -18.79 1.85 -1.78
C PHE A 582 -20.22 1.67 -2.28
N THR A 583 -20.80 2.70 -2.89
CA THR A 583 -22.19 2.66 -3.37
C THR A 583 -22.27 1.84 -4.66
N ALA A 584 -21.31 2.05 -5.57
CA ALA A 584 -21.18 1.24 -6.78
C ALA A 584 -20.93 -0.23 -6.44
N LEU A 585 -20.01 -0.51 -5.50
CA LEU A 585 -19.71 -1.86 -5.03
C LEU A 585 -20.89 -2.56 -4.35
N ALA A 586 -21.71 -1.83 -3.58
CA ALA A 586 -22.92 -2.38 -2.99
C ALA A 586 -23.96 -2.76 -4.06
N LYS A 587 -24.06 -1.96 -5.13
CA LYS A 587 -24.98 -2.20 -6.25
C LYS A 587 -24.53 -3.33 -7.17
N SER A 588 -23.23 -3.50 -7.41
CA SER A 588 -22.70 -4.55 -8.28
C SER A 588 -22.90 -5.95 -7.69
N LYS A 589 -22.98 -6.05 -6.36
CA LYS A 589 -23.27 -7.31 -5.64
C LYS A 589 -24.75 -7.70 -5.58
N LYS A 590 -25.59 -7.19 -6.49
CA LYS A 590 -27.02 -7.50 -6.50
C LYS A 590 -27.27 -9.01 -6.44
N CYS A 591 -28.17 -9.37 -5.53
CA CYS A 591 -28.82 -10.67 -5.49
C CYS A 591 -29.35 -10.98 -6.89
N HIS A 592 -28.80 -12.02 -7.52
CA HIS A 592 -29.53 -12.75 -8.55
C HIS A 592 -30.80 -13.27 -7.87
N PHE A 593 -31.91 -12.56 -8.04
CA PHE A 593 -33.21 -13.17 -7.81
C PHE A 593 -33.31 -14.29 -8.84
N SER A 594 -33.16 -15.54 -8.40
CA SER A 594 -33.75 -16.66 -9.09
C SER A 594 -35.23 -16.29 -9.26
N HIS A 595 -35.61 -16.02 -10.51
CA HIS A 595 -36.96 -15.62 -10.90
C HIS A 595 -38.00 -16.68 -10.58
#